data_AF-A0A9E3N2A0-F1
#
_entry.id   AF-A0A9E3N2A0-F1
#
_cell.length_a   1.000
_cell.length_b   1.000
_cell.length_c   1.000
_cell.angle_alpha   90.00
_cell.angle_beta   90.00
_cell.angle_gamma   90.00
#
_symmetry.space_group_name_H-M   'P 1'
#
loop_
_entity.id
_entity.type
_entity.pdbx_description
1 polymer ?
#
loop_
_entity_poly.entity_id
_entity_poly.type
_entity_poly.pdbx_seq_one_letter_code
_entity_poly.pdbx_strand_id
1 'polypeptide(L)' 'MQTYRFLRSPVTYRGGRVDPAAYERLIHDQAAEGWELVQIFVEQPAATVGEYVLIFRRPAD' A
#
# COMPACT_ATOMS: atom_id res chain seq x y z
N MET A 1 -9.54 -20.99 -1.04
CA MET A 1 -9.93 -19.88 -0.14
C MET A 1 -8.96 -18.73 -0.39
N GLN A 2 -9.43 -17.51 -0.69
CA GLN A 2 -8.51 -16.39 -0.97
C GLN A 2 -8.02 -15.77 0.34
N THR A 3 -6.71 -15.55 0.45
CA THR A 3 -6.10 -14.91 1.62
C THR A 3 -5.72 -13.48 1.27
N TYR A 4 -6.09 -12.54 2.15
CA TYR A 4 -5.80 -11.13 2.00
C TYR A 4 -4.86 -10.63 3.09
N ARG A 5 -4.02 -9.66 2.76
CA ARG A 5 -3.12 -8.97 3.69
C ARG A 5 -3.29 -7.46 3.51
N PHE A 6 -3.37 -6.74 4.62
CA PHE A 6 -3.56 -5.30 4.68
C PHE A 6 -2.33 -4.68 5.31
N LEU A 7 -1.64 -3.81 4.58
CA LEU A 7 -0.48 -3.08 5.09
C LEU A 7 -0.76 -1.58 5.06
N ARG A 8 -0.28 -0.86 6.07
CA ARG A 8 -0.38 0.60 6.14
C ARG A 8 0.97 1.22 5.82
N SER A 9 0.97 2.22 4.95
CA SER A 9 2.14 3.03 4.66
C SER A 9 1.88 4.47 5.08
N PRO A 10 2.75 5.09 5.89
CA PRO A 10 2.66 6.52 6.14
C PRO A 10 2.91 7.30 4.86
N VAL A 11 2.24 8.44 4.72
CA VAL A 11 2.41 9.35 3.59
C VAL A 11 3.45 10.39 3.98
N THR A 12 4.54 10.44 3.22
CA THR A 12 5.57 11.46 3.40
C THR A 12 5.43 12.50 2.29
N TYR A 13 5.60 13.78 2.60
CA TYR A 13 5.59 14.85 1.61
C TYR A 13 7.02 15.37 1.39
N ARG A 14 7.43 15.51 0.13
CA ARG A 14 8.67 16.16 -0.28
C ARG A 14 8.35 17.23 -1.30
N GLY A 15 8.63 18.50 -0.95
CA GLY A 15 8.35 19.64 -1.82
C GLY A 15 6.88 19.79 -2.21
N GLY A 16 5.95 19.49 -1.29
CA GLY A 16 4.50 19.57 -1.53
C GLY A 16 3.92 18.42 -2.36
N ARG A 17 4.71 17.41 -2.71
CA ARG A 17 4.25 16.19 -3.38
C ARG A 17 4.36 15.00 -2.45
N VAL A 18 3.47 14.03 -2.60
CA VAL A 18 3.60 12.75 -1.91
C VAL A 18 4.82 12.00 -2.45
N ASP A 19 5.66 11.54 -1.54
CA ASP A 19 6.77 10.62 -1.80
C ASP A 19 6.24 9.18 -1.81
N PRO A 20 6.29 8.48 -2.95
CA PRO A 20 5.74 7.14 -3.07
C PRO A 20 6.65 6.04 -2.51
N ALA A 21 7.92 6.35 -2.20
CA ALA A 21 8.95 5.34 -1.93
C ALA A 21 8.58 4.36 -0.80
N ALA A 22 7.85 4.84 0.21
CA ALA A 22 7.43 4.02 1.35
C ALA A 22 6.47 2.90 0.94
N TYR A 23 5.42 3.22 0.17
CA TYR A 23 4.44 2.23 -0.24
C TYR A 23 4.97 1.37 -1.40
N GLU A 24 5.80 1.92 -2.29
CA GLU A 24 6.47 1.17 -3.37
C GLU A 24 7.35 0.06 -2.79
N ARG A 25 8.12 0.38 -1.74
CA ARG A 25 8.92 -0.62 -1.03
C ARG A 25 8.07 -1.75 -0.48
N LEU A 26 6.94 -1.44 0.15
CA LEU A 26 6.02 -2.47 0.65
C LEU A 26 5.48 -3.34 -0.49
N ILE A 27 5.14 -2.77 -1.64
CA ILE A 27 4.71 -3.54 -2.81
C ILE A 27 5.79 -4.52 -3.26
N HIS A 28 7.04 -4.08 -3.35
CA HIS A 28 8.16 -4.93 -3.73
C HIS A 28 8.42 -6.06 -2.72
N ASP A 29 8.42 -5.75 -1.42
CA ASP A 29 8.62 -6.74 -0.36
C ASP A 29 7.51 -7.82 -0.40
N GLN A 30 6.26 -7.41 -0.62
CA GLN A 30 5.14 -8.34 -0.73
C GLN A 30 5.16 -9.17 -2.02
N ALA A 31 5.55 -8.59 -3.14
CA ALA A 31 5.73 -9.31 -4.39
C ALA A 31 6.81 -10.40 -4.28
N ALA A 32 7.91 -10.13 -3.55
CA ALA A 32 8.96 -11.11 -3.29
C ALA A 32 8.47 -12.29 -2.43
N GLU A 33 7.46 -12.08 -1.59
CA GLU A 33 6.79 -13.12 -0.80
C GLU A 33 5.66 -13.84 -1.58
N GLY A 34 5.42 -13.50 -2.85
CA GLY A 34 4.38 -14.10 -3.70
C GLY A 34 2.98 -13.52 -3.49
N TRP A 35 2.87 -12.31 -2.93
CA TRP A 35 1.60 -11.60 -2.83
C TRP A 35 1.38 -10.67 -4.02
N GLU A 36 0.13 -10.59 -4.47
CA GLU A 36 -0.32 -9.72 -5.55
C GLU A 36 -0.99 -8.47 -4.96
N LEU A 37 -0.56 -7.28 -5.37
CA LEU A 37 -1.26 -6.04 -5.00
C LEU A 37 -2.60 -5.97 -5.74
N VAL A 38 -3.68 -5.79 -4.98
CA VAL A 38 -5.04 -5.69 -5.52
C VAL A 38 -5.53 -4.25 -5.52
N GLN A 39 -5.28 -3.51 -4.43
CA GLN A 39 -5.82 -2.17 -4.27
C GLN A 39 -4.96 -1.33 -3.32
N ILE A 40 -4.90 -0.02 -3.59
CA ILE A 40 -4.40 0.99 -2.66
C ILE A 40 -5.58 1.90 -2.29
N PHE A 41 -5.83 2.04 -0.99
CA PHE A 41 -6.84 2.93 -0.44
C PHE A 41 -6.20 4.07 0.33
N VAL A 42 -6.88 5.21 0.42
CA VAL A 42 -6.45 6.39 1.17
C VAL A 42 -7.53 6.72 2.20
N GLU A 43 -7.24 6.50 3.48
CA GLU A 43 -8.11 6.95 4.58
C GLU A 43 -7.85 8.43 4.84
N GLN A 44 -8.49 9.36 4.10
CA GLN A 44 -8.82 10.72 4.58
C GLN A 44 -9.57 11.59 3.54
N PRO A 45 -10.78 12.10 3.88
CA PRO A 45 -11.54 13.04 3.05
C PRO A 45 -11.30 14.53 3.37
N ALA A 46 -10.32 14.87 4.23
CA ALA A 46 -10.10 16.25 4.69
C ALA A 46 -8.67 16.75 4.38
N ALA A 47 -8.53 17.38 3.21
CA ALA A 47 -7.41 18.21 2.71
C ALA A 47 -6.00 17.60 2.59
N THR A 48 -5.59 16.63 3.41
CA THR A 48 -4.24 16.02 3.35
C THR A 48 -4.33 14.52 3.59
N VAL A 49 -3.60 13.75 2.77
CA VAL A 49 -3.52 12.29 2.85
C VAL A 49 -2.48 11.90 3.91
N GLY A 50 -2.89 11.20 4.96
CA GLY A 50 -2.00 10.76 6.05
C GLY A 50 -1.45 9.34 5.89
N GLU A 51 -2.26 8.42 5.35
CA GLU A 51 -1.88 7.00 5.20
C GLU A 51 -2.44 6.37 3.92
N TYR A 52 -1.67 5.42 3.37
CA TYR A 52 -2.15 4.46 2.38
C TYR A 52 -2.42 3.12 3.04
N VAL A 53 -3.54 2.49 2.68
CA VAL A 53 -3.84 1.10 3.01
C VAL A 53 -3.66 0.27 1.74
N LEU A 54 -2.64 -0.59 1.72
CA LEU A 54 -2.35 -1.51 0.63
C LEU A 54 -2.98 -2.87 0.90
N ILE A 55 -3.74 -3.36 -0.07
CA ILE A 55 -4.46 -4.62 0.01
C ILE A 55 -3.81 -5.60 -0.97
N PHE A 56 -3.31 -6.71 -0.42
CA PHE A 56 -2.68 -7.76 -1.18
C PHE A 56 -3.49 -9.06 -1.12
N ARG A 57 -3.41 -9.87 -2.16
CA ARG A 57 -3.98 -11.20 -2.27
C ARG A 57 -2.87 -12.23 -2.43
N ARG A 58 -2.99 -13.38 -1.77
CA ARG A 58 -2.18 -14.55 -2.11
C ARG A 58 -2.88 -15.34 -3.22
N PRO A 59 -2.22 -15.60 -4.37
CA PRO A 59 -2.76 -16.51 -5.37
C PRO A 59 -3.09 -17.85 -4.71
N ALA A 60 -4.24 -18.42 -5.05
CA ALA A 60 -4.49 -19.82 -4.69
C ALA A 60 -3.57 -20.67 -5.58
N ASP A 61 -2.81 -21.59 -4.97
CA ASP A 61 -2.03 -22.60 -5.69
C ASP A 61 -2.91 -23.40 -6.66
#